data_AF-A0A327JAX1-F1
#
_entry.id   AF-A0A327JAX1-F1
#
_cell.length_a   1.000
_cell.length_b   1.000
_cell.length_c   1.000
_cell.angle_alpha   90.00
_cell.angle_beta   90.00
_cell.angle_gamma   90.00
#
_symmetry.space_group_name_H-M   'P 1'
#
loop_
_entity.id
_entity.type
_entity.pdbx_description
1 polymer ?
#
loop_
_entity_poly.entity_id
_entity_poly.type
_entity_poly.pdbx_seq_one_letter_code
_entity_poly.pdbx_strand_id
1 'polypeptide(L)'
;MLFIRRYKKYMKKALLLILILAVSVISTACINNLAVQELNNKAKEFMDKGDYQNAISRLNSSIDLDNTIFESHYNLGIAYTQAEEYDKAYEQFETALKLNPENSSTYYVMAIAYENNAKDLMQANKSEIDDEADDDEEVQTPAKPEDITNLLNKAVENYQTYVTKTPKLENKEEIENKISSLEELISKNNGIEN
;
A
#
# COMPACT_ATOMS: atom_id res chain seq x y z
N MET A 1 32.70 -15.14 -54.28
CA MET A 1 33.10 -13.94 -53.48
C MET A 1 31.97 -12.92 -53.26
N LEU A 2 31.10 -12.65 -54.24
CA LEU A 2 30.01 -11.65 -54.14
C LEU A 2 28.95 -11.98 -53.08
N PHE A 3 28.62 -13.26 -52.89
CA PHE A 3 27.60 -13.72 -51.95
C PHE A 3 27.96 -13.41 -50.49
N ILE A 4 29.21 -13.67 -50.10
CA ILE A 4 29.74 -13.38 -48.76
C ILE A 4 29.78 -11.87 -48.49
N ARG A 5 30.09 -11.05 -49.50
CA ARG A 5 30.07 -9.58 -49.38
C ARG A 5 28.66 -9.04 -49.15
N ARG A 6 27.66 -9.57 -49.86
CA ARG A 6 26.25 -9.21 -49.64
C ARG A 6 25.76 -9.67 -48.27
N TYR A 7 26.07 -10.90 -47.87
CA TYR A 7 25.73 -11.43 -46.54
C TYR A 7 26.33 -10.59 -45.40
N LYS A 8 27.63 -10.25 -45.45
CA LYS A 8 28.26 -9.35 -44.47
C LYS A 8 27.63 -7.96 -44.41
N LYS A 9 27.17 -7.42 -45.56
CA LYS A 9 26.46 -6.13 -45.61
C LYS A 9 25.09 -6.22 -44.93
N TYR A 10 24.34 -7.30 -45.13
CA TYR A 10 23.07 -7.54 -44.44
C TYR A 10 23.27 -7.72 -42.93
N MET A 11 24.25 -8.52 -42.51
CA MET A 11 24.56 -8.72 -41.08
C MET A 11 24.95 -7.41 -40.39
N LYS A 12 25.74 -6.55 -41.03
CA LYS A 12 26.08 -5.22 -40.48
C LYS A 12 24.85 -4.31 -40.35
N LYS A 13 23.94 -4.34 -41.32
CA LYS A 13 22.67 -3.58 -41.26
C LYS A 13 21.74 -4.12 -40.17
N ALA A 14 21.63 -5.44 -40.04
CA ALA A 14 20.84 -6.08 -39.01
C ALA A 14 21.41 -5.76 -37.61
N LEU A 15 22.72 -5.84 -37.43
CA LEU A 15 23.38 -5.49 -36.18
C LEU A 15 23.20 -4.00 -35.82
N LEU A 16 23.27 -3.11 -36.80
CA LEU A 16 22.98 -1.68 -36.59
C LEU A 16 21.52 -1.45 -36.15
N LEU A 17 20.55 -2.13 -36.77
CA LEU A 17 19.14 -2.03 -36.40
C LEU A 17 18.89 -2.57 -34.99
N ILE A 18 19.50 -3.70 -34.62
CA ILE A 18 19.40 -4.27 -33.28
C ILE A 18 19.98 -3.30 -32.24
N LEU A 19 21.11 -2.65 -32.53
CA LEU A 19 21.69 -1.66 -31.64
C LEU A 19 20.78 -0.43 -31.46
N ILE A 20 20.16 0.07 -32.54
CA ILE A 20 19.23 1.21 -32.47
C ILE A 20 17.99 0.84 -31.63
N LEU A 21 17.42 -0.35 -31.83
CA LEU A 21 16.28 -0.83 -31.06
C LEU A 21 16.65 -1.02 -29.58
N ALA A 22 17.80 -1.63 -29.29
CA ALA A 22 18.28 -1.81 -27.93
C ALA A 22 18.49 -0.47 -27.22
N VAL A 23 19.13 0.50 -27.87
CA VAL A 23 19.31 1.85 -27.31
C VAL A 23 17.96 2.52 -27.07
N SER A 24 17.00 2.43 -28.01
CA SER A 24 15.66 3.00 -27.85
C SER A 24 14.91 2.41 -26.65
N VAL A 25 14.97 1.09 -26.47
CA VAL A 25 14.33 0.40 -25.33
C VAL A 25 14.99 0.80 -24.01
N ILE A 26 16.32 0.81 -23.96
CA ILE A 26 17.08 1.21 -22.77
C ILE A 26 16.77 2.67 -22.41
N SER A 27 16.81 3.59 -23.38
CA SER A 27 16.50 4.99 -23.13
C SER A 27 15.07 5.21 -22.62
N THR A 28 14.09 4.49 -23.17
CA THR A 28 12.69 4.57 -22.71
C THR A 28 12.54 4.05 -21.29
N ALA A 29 13.13 2.88 -20.99
CA ALA A 29 13.12 2.30 -19.65
C ALA A 29 13.82 3.22 -18.62
N CYS A 30 14.95 3.83 -18.98
CA CYS A 30 15.66 4.76 -18.12
C CYS A 30 14.86 6.05 -17.86
N ILE A 31 14.17 6.59 -18.88
CA ILE A 31 13.34 7.80 -18.73
C ILE A 31 12.14 7.51 -17.82
N ASN A 32 11.45 6.39 -18.01
CA ASN A 32 10.30 6.02 -17.19
C ASN A 32 10.70 5.82 -15.72
N ASN A 33 11.82 5.14 -15.46
CA ASN A 33 12.30 4.92 -14.09
C ASN A 33 12.59 6.23 -13.35
N LEU A 34 13.23 7.21 -14.02
CA LEU A 34 13.49 8.51 -13.38
C LEU A 34 12.20 9.28 -13.08
N ALA A 35 11.24 9.29 -14.00
CA ALA A 35 9.96 9.97 -13.81
C ALA A 35 9.13 9.35 -12.66
N VAL A 36 9.12 8.02 -12.58
CA VAL A 36 8.49 7.26 -11.47
C VAL A 36 9.10 7.67 -10.12
N GLN A 37 10.42 7.74 -10.03
CA GLN A 37 11.11 8.13 -8.80
C GLN A 37 10.76 9.57 -8.39
N GLU A 38 10.72 10.50 -9.35
CA GLU A 38 10.32 11.89 -9.08
C GLU A 38 8.89 11.99 -8.56
N LEU A 39 7.96 11.24 -9.17
CA LEU A 39 6.56 11.20 -8.74
C LEU A 39 6.40 10.62 -7.34
N ASN A 40 7.12 9.54 -7.02
CA ASN A 40 7.16 8.96 -5.68
C ASN A 40 7.71 9.94 -4.64
N ASN A 41 8.80 10.65 -4.96
CA ASN A 41 9.39 11.62 -4.04
C ASN A 41 8.44 12.79 -3.77
N LYS A 42 7.81 13.35 -4.81
CA LYS A 42 6.78 14.39 -4.66
C LYS A 42 5.59 13.91 -3.84
N ALA A 43 5.16 12.66 -4.03
CA ALA A 43 4.08 12.10 -3.24
C ALA A 43 4.43 12.04 -1.75
N LYS A 44 5.66 11.61 -1.40
CA LYS A 44 6.15 11.63 -0.02
C LYS A 44 6.15 13.05 0.55
N GLU A 45 6.62 14.05 -0.20
CA GLU A 45 6.56 15.45 0.24
C GLU A 45 5.13 15.94 0.48
N PHE A 46 4.15 15.50 -0.30
CA PHE A 46 2.74 15.80 -0.06
C PHE A 46 2.21 15.09 1.18
N MET A 47 2.56 13.81 1.37
CA MET A 47 2.21 13.05 2.58
C MET A 47 2.78 13.68 3.85
N ASP A 48 4.04 14.15 3.82
CA ASP A 48 4.68 14.84 4.95
C ASP A 48 3.97 16.16 5.31
N LYS A 49 3.24 16.74 4.36
CA LYS A 49 2.40 17.94 4.55
C LYS A 49 0.95 17.63 4.91
N GLY A 50 0.57 16.34 4.98
CA GLY A 50 -0.82 15.91 5.18
C GLY A 50 -1.71 16.05 3.94
N ASP A 51 -1.15 16.36 2.77
CA ASP A 51 -1.89 16.55 1.52
C ASP A 51 -2.04 15.22 0.77
N TYR A 52 -2.84 14.32 1.33
CA TYR A 52 -2.94 12.94 0.86
C TYR A 52 -3.56 12.84 -0.53
N GLN A 53 -4.48 13.74 -0.89
CA GLN A 53 -5.11 13.72 -2.22
C GLN A 53 -4.12 14.08 -3.34
N ASN A 54 -3.24 15.07 -3.12
CA ASN A 54 -2.16 15.32 -4.08
C ASN A 54 -1.12 14.19 -4.09
N ALA A 55 -0.83 13.55 -2.95
CA ALA A 55 0.04 12.38 -2.93
C ALA A 55 -0.52 11.22 -3.77
N ILE A 56 -1.80 10.88 -3.58
CA ILE A 56 -2.53 9.87 -4.35
C ILE A 56 -2.46 10.18 -5.85
N SER A 57 -2.70 11.43 -6.25
CA SER A 57 -2.61 11.85 -7.66
C SER A 57 -1.23 11.58 -8.28
N ARG A 58 -0.14 11.88 -7.54
CA ARG A 58 1.23 11.65 -8.02
C ARG A 58 1.57 10.15 -8.09
N LEU A 59 1.09 9.36 -7.13
CA LEU A 59 1.35 7.93 -7.10
C LEU A 59 0.56 7.18 -8.17
N ASN A 60 -0.68 7.57 -8.46
CA ASN A 60 -1.42 7.06 -9.61
C ASN A 60 -0.70 7.37 -10.92
N SER A 61 -0.20 8.60 -11.08
CA SER A 61 0.63 8.95 -12.25
C SER A 61 1.90 8.10 -12.34
N SER A 62 2.48 7.71 -11.19
CA SER A 62 3.65 6.84 -11.13
C SER A 62 3.32 5.42 -11.60
N ILE A 63 2.18 4.88 -11.15
CA ILE A 63 1.69 3.56 -11.54
C ILE A 63 1.30 3.51 -13.03
N ASP A 64 0.73 4.60 -13.57
CA ASP A 64 0.40 4.72 -14.99
C ASP A 64 1.66 4.65 -15.88
N LEU A 65 2.80 5.13 -15.38
CA LEU A 65 4.09 5.03 -16.08
C LEU A 65 4.72 3.65 -15.93
N ASP A 66 4.69 3.09 -14.71
CA ASP A 66 5.19 1.76 -14.41
C ASP A 66 4.49 1.17 -13.17
N ASN A 67 3.63 0.18 -13.41
CA ASN A 67 2.87 -0.52 -12.38
C ASN A 67 3.63 -1.70 -11.75
N THR A 68 4.90 -1.90 -12.09
CA THR A 68 5.74 -2.97 -11.53
C THR A 68 6.60 -2.49 -10.37
N ILE A 69 6.45 -1.22 -9.99
CA ILE A 69 7.28 -0.55 -8.98
C ILE A 69 6.63 -0.70 -7.60
N PHE A 70 7.28 -1.49 -6.75
CA PHE A 70 6.87 -1.76 -5.38
C PHE A 70 6.57 -0.47 -4.60
N GLU A 71 7.48 0.51 -4.66
CA GLU A 71 7.39 1.75 -3.89
C GLU A 71 6.14 2.56 -4.25
N SER A 72 5.73 2.56 -5.52
CA SER A 72 4.54 3.30 -5.97
C SER A 72 3.28 2.75 -5.31
N HIS A 73 3.10 1.42 -5.31
CA HIS A 73 1.96 0.76 -4.68
C HIS A 73 2.03 0.85 -3.15
N TYR A 74 3.22 0.64 -2.57
CA TYR A 74 3.43 0.75 -1.12
C TYR A 74 3.09 2.15 -0.59
N ASN A 75 3.61 3.20 -1.21
CA ASN A 75 3.33 4.58 -0.80
C ASN A 75 1.86 4.96 -1.06
N LEU A 76 1.24 4.42 -2.12
CA LEU A 76 -0.17 4.68 -2.40
C LEU A 76 -1.08 4.04 -1.37
N GLY A 77 -0.75 2.84 -0.89
CA GLY A 77 -1.44 2.22 0.23
C GLY A 77 -1.36 3.07 1.50
N ILE A 78 -0.19 3.64 1.81
CA ILE A 78 -0.05 4.56 2.96
C ILE A 78 -0.88 5.83 2.73
N ALA A 79 -0.82 6.43 1.54
CA ALA A 79 -1.58 7.65 1.25
C ALA A 79 -3.09 7.43 1.37
N TYR A 80 -3.62 6.30 0.88
CA TYR A 80 -5.02 5.94 1.07
C TYR A 80 -5.36 5.66 2.54
N THR A 81 -4.48 5.02 3.30
CA THR A 81 -4.67 4.80 4.74
C THR A 81 -4.82 6.13 5.48
N GLN A 82 -4.00 7.12 5.15
CA GLN A 82 -4.05 8.44 5.76
C GLN A 82 -5.24 9.29 5.29
N ALA A 83 -5.80 8.96 4.12
CA ALA A 83 -7.03 9.54 3.60
C ALA A 83 -8.29 8.79 4.09
N GLU A 84 -8.14 7.81 5.00
CA GLU A 84 -9.23 6.95 5.51
C GLU A 84 -9.93 6.13 4.40
N GLU A 85 -9.29 5.97 3.24
CA GLU A 85 -9.77 5.18 2.10
C GLU A 85 -9.25 3.72 2.21
N TYR A 86 -9.63 3.05 3.30
CA TYR A 86 -9.02 1.79 3.73
C TYR A 86 -9.08 0.64 2.72
N ASP A 87 -10.20 0.43 2.03
CA ASP A 87 -10.33 -0.65 1.05
C ASP A 87 -9.31 -0.50 -0.08
N LYS A 88 -9.14 0.73 -0.58
CA LYS A 88 -8.13 1.03 -1.60
C LYS A 88 -6.73 0.84 -1.05
N ALA A 89 -6.47 1.18 0.22
CA ALA A 89 -5.18 0.96 0.84
C ALA A 89 -4.80 -0.53 0.84
N TYR A 90 -5.72 -1.41 1.21
CA TYR A 90 -5.49 -2.86 1.25
C TYR A 90 -5.13 -3.41 -0.14
N GLU A 91 -5.87 -3.03 -1.19
CA GLU A 91 -5.58 -3.45 -2.57
C GLU A 91 -4.16 -3.06 -3.03
N GLN A 92 -3.72 -1.87 -2.66
CA GLN A 92 -2.38 -1.39 -3.02
C GLN A 92 -1.29 -2.12 -2.23
N PHE A 93 -1.51 -2.40 -0.94
CA PHE A 93 -0.57 -3.19 -0.16
C PHE A 93 -0.47 -4.64 -0.64
N GLU A 94 -1.59 -5.27 -1.01
CA GLU A 94 -1.58 -6.60 -1.63
C GLU A 94 -0.79 -6.62 -2.93
N THR A 95 -0.94 -5.57 -3.76
CA THR A 95 -0.17 -5.41 -4.99
C THR A 95 1.31 -5.22 -4.69
N ALA A 96 1.65 -4.41 -3.69
CA ALA A 96 3.03 -4.24 -3.24
C ALA A 96 3.64 -5.58 -2.77
N LEU A 97 2.91 -6.40 -1.99
CA LEU A 97 3.37 -7.73 -1.59
C LEU A 97 3.51 -8.71 -2.76
N LYS A 98 2.69 -8.61 -3.81
CA LYS A 98 2.88 -9.40 -5.05
C LYS A 98 4.18 -9.03 -5.76
N LEU A 99 4.57 -7.75 -5.75
CA LEU A 99 5.80 -7.26 -6.36
C LEU A 99 7.04 -7.55 -5.50
N ASN A 100 6.93 -7.49 -4.17
CA ASN A 100 7.99 -7.81 -3.23
C ASN A 100 7.47 -8.63 -2.02
N PRO A 101 7.39 -9.97 -2.15
CA PRO A 101 6.83 -10.84 -1.12
C PRO A 101 7.64 -10.91 0.20
N GLU A 102 8.89 -10.47 0.17
CA GLU A 102 9.77 -10.49 1.34
C GLU A 102 9.80 -9.16 2.09
N ASN A 103 9.05 -8.15 1.65
CA ASN A 103 8.98 -6.89 2.37
C ASN A 103 8.18 -7.03 3.66
N SER A 104 8.87 -7.13 4.80
CA SER A 104 8.21 -7.23 6.10
C SER A 104 7.47 -5.94 6.47
N SER A 105 7.99 -4.78 6.08
CA SER A 105 7.39 -3.47 6.38
C SER A 105 5.98 -3.30 5.83
N THR A 106 5.63 -3.95 4.72
CA THR A 106 4.25 -3.93 4.18
C THR A 106 3.25 -4.54 5.16
N TYR A 107 3.61 -5.62 5.86
CA TYR A 107 2.74 -6.19 6.89
C TYR A 107 2.54 -5.22 8.06
N TYR A 108 3.59 -4.50 8.47
CA TYR A 108 3.47 -3.50 9.52
C TYR A 108 2.48 -2.37 9.15
N VAL A 109 2.58 -1.81 7.94
CA VAL A 109 1.66 -0.74 7.51
C VAL A 109 0.25 -1.24 7.22
N MET A 110 0.08 -2.49 6.76
CA MET A 110 -1.24 -3.12 6.67
C MET A 110 -1.88 -3.29 8.05
N ALA A 111 -1.10 -3.71 9.05
CA ALA A 111 -1.60 -3.85 10.41
C ALA A 111 -2.11 -2.51 10.97
N ILE A 112 -1.37 -1.42 10.76
CA ILE A 112 -1.80 -0.06 11.11
C ILE A 112 -3.08 0.32 10.36
N ALA A 113 -3.17 0.02 9.06
CA ALA A 113 -4.36 0.37 8.28
C ALA A 113 -5.62 -0.39 8.74
N TYR A 114 -5.49 -1.65 9.16
CA TYR A 114 -6.60 -2.40 9.75
C TYR A 114 -7.01 -1.87 11.13
N GLU A 115 -6.03 -1.52 11.95
CA GLU A 115 -6.25 -0.94 13.28
C GLU A 115 -6.94 0.43 13.20
N ASN A 116 -6.50 1.31 12.30
CA ASN A 116 -7.11 2.62 12.10
C ASN A 116 -8.56 2.48 11.64
N ASN A 117 -8.82 1.61 10.65
CA ASN A 117 -10.18 1.34 10.19
C ASN A 117 -11.08 0.85 11.33
N ALA A 118 -10.62 -0.14 12.11
CA ALA A 118 -11.38 -0.63 13.25
C ALA A 118 -11.68 0.48 14.27
N LYS A 119 -10.69 1.33 14.56
CA LYS A 119 -10.85 2.45 15.49
C LYS A 119 -11.85 3.49 14.98
N ASP A 120 -11.81 3.83 13.70
CA ASP A 120 -12.73 4.81 13.11
C ASP A 120 -14.17 4.29 13.14
N LEU A 121 -14.38 3.01 12.83
CA LEU A 121 -15.70 2.36 12.96
C LEU A 121 -16.19 2.35 14.41
N MET A 122 -15.32 2.03 15.37
CA MET A 122 -15.67 2.08 16.80
C MET A 122 -16.00 3.50 17.26
N GLN A 123 -15.32 4.52 16.72
CA GLN A 123 -15.58 5.92 17.02
C GLN A 123 -16.92 6.37 16.43
N ALA A 124 -17.21 6.00 15.17
CA ALA A 124 -18.49 6.29 14.51
C ALA A 124 -19.68 5.66 15.26
N ASN A 125 -19.57 4.38 15.63
CA ASN A 125 -20.59 3.70 16.45
C ASN A 125 -20.82 4.40 17.79
N LYS A 126 -19.78 4.99 18.38
CA LYS A 126 -19.91 5.71 19.64
C LYS A 126 -20.63 7.04 19.48
N SER A 127 -20.32 7.82 18.43
CA SER A 127 -21.03 9.08 18.17
C SER A 127 -22.52 8.86 17.96
N GLU A 128 -22.91 7.81 17.25
CA GLU A 128 -24.33 7.48 17.03
C GLU A 128 -25.09 7.21 18.34
N ILE A 129 -24.47 6.54 19.31
CA ILE A 129 -25.07 6.29 20.63
C ILE A 129 -25.21 7.59 21.43
N ASP A 130 -24.24 8.50 21.29
CA ASP A 130 -24.25 9.79 21.99
C ASP A 130 -25.25 10.79 21.35
N ASP A 131 -25.56 10.63 20.05
CA ASP A 131 -26.40 11.51 19.23
C ASP A 131 -27.88 11.04 19.09
N GLU A 132 -28.34 10.04 19.86
CA GLU A 132 -29.77 9.61 19.95
C GLU A 132 -30.74 10.71 20.48
N ALA A 133 -30.40 12.01 20.36
CA ALA A 133 -31.15 13.15 20.86
C ALA A 133 -31.72 14.09 19.79
N ASP A 134 -31.43 13.95 18.49
CA ASP A 134 -32.02 14.80 17.43
C ASP A 134 -32.40 14.00 16.15
N ASP A 135 -33.70 13.96 15.85
CA ASP A 135 -34.38 13.07 14.89
C ASP A 135 -34.11 13.32 13.38
N ASP A 136 -33.18 14.21 13.00
CA ASP A 136 -33.12 14.75 11.61
C ASP A 136 -31.81 14.50 10.81
N GLU A 137 -30.79 13.81 11.35
CA GLU A 137 -29.59 13.45 10.58
C GLU A 137 -29.69 12.07 9.89
N GLU A 138 -29.16 11.98 8.67
CA GLU A 138 -29.10 10.75 7.87
C GLU A 138 -28.11 9.76 8.53
N VAL A 139 -28.63 8.94 9.45
CA VAL A 139 -27.85 7.96 10.22
C VAL A 139 -27.22 6.93 9.29
N GLN A 140 -25.89 6.94 9.17
CA GLN A 140 -25.17 5.76 8.68
C GLN A 140 -25.42 4.61 9.66
N THR A 141 -25.68 3.41 9.15
CA THR A 141 -25.94 2.27 10.05
C THR A 141 -24.66 1.89 10.79
N PRO A 142 -24.71 1.69 12.12
CA PRO A 142 -23.52 1.34 12.90
C PRO A 142 -22.85 0.08 12.36
N ALA A 143 -21.53 0.08 12.35
CA ALA A 143 -20.74 -1.07 11.95
C ALA A 143 -20.99 -2.24 12.90
N LYS A 144 -21.12 -3.46 12.36
CA LYS A 144 -21.36 -4.64 13.21
C LYS A 144 -20.11 -4.95 14.03
N PRO A 145 -20.27 -5.41 15.29
CA PRO A 145 -19.14 -5.85 16.11
C PRO A 145 -18.25 -6.89 15.39
N GLU A 146 -18.85 -7.83 14.64
CA GLU A 146 -18.12 -8.81 13.84
C GLU A 146 -17.14 -8.19 12.83
N ASP A 147 -17.54 -7.09 12.17
CA ASP A 147 -16.71 -6.40 11.18
C ASP A 147 -15.47 -5.76 11.85
N ILE A 148 -15.67 -5.14 13.02
CA ILE A 148 -14.59 -4.57 13.84
C ILE A 148 -13.64 -5.66 14.33
N THR A 149 -14.17 -6.76 14.87
CA THR A 149 -13.37 -7.90 15.33
C THR A 149 -12.54 -8.49 14.18
N ASN A 150 -13.12 -8.61 12.98
CA ASN A 150 -12.40 -9.10 11.80
C ASN A 150 -11.23 -8.19 11.42
N LEU A 151 -11.40 -6.87 11.45
CA LEU A 151 -10.32 -5.92 11.19
C LEU A 151 -9.21 -6.01 12.26
N LEU A 152 -9.57 -6.07 13.53
CA LEU A 152 -8.60 -6.22 14.62
C LEU A 152 -7.80 -7.52 14.52
N ASN A 153 -8.46 -8.65 14.17
CA ASN A 153 -7.78 -9.92 13.92
C ASN A 153 -6.77 -9.82 12.77
N LYS A 154 -7.15 -9.16 11.65
CA LYS A 154 -6.22 -8.91 10.53
C LYS A 154 -5.04 -8.04 10.96
N ALA A 155 -5.25 -7.04 11.82
CA ALA A 155 -4.17 -6.22 12.36
C ALA A 155 -3.18 -7.07 13.17
N VAL A 156 -3.68 -7.92 14.08
CA VAL A 156 -2.88 -8.85 14.88
C VAL A 156 -2.06 -9.80 13.99
N GLU A 157 -2.69 -10.46 13.02
CA GLU A 157 -2.03 -11.38 12.09
C GLU A 157 -0.87 -10.70 11.34
N ASN A 158 -1.10 -9.47 10.86
CA ASN A 158 -0.09 -8.70 10.14
C ASN A 158 1.07 -8.27 11.05
N TYR A 159 0.82 -7.83 12.29
CA TYR A 159 1.90 -7.55 13.25
C TYR A 159 2.70 -8.81 13.60
N GLN A 160 2.03 -9.94 13.83
CA GLN A 160 2.71 -11.22 14.10
C GLN A 160 3.59 -11.65 12.91
N THR A 161 3.09 -11.47 11.68
CA THR A 161 3.84 -11.73 10.45
C THR A 161 5.05 -10.81 10.33
N TYR A 162 4.90 -9.52 10.64
CA TYR A 162 5.99 -8.55 10.64
C TYR A 162 7.11 -8.94 11.63
N VAL A 163 6.75 -9.31 12.86
CA VAL A 163 7.70 -9.77 13.89
C VAL A 163 8.42 -11.04 13.43
N THR A 164 7.68 -12.00 12.85
CA THR A 164 8.24 -13.26 12.36
C THR A 164 9.22 -13.05 11.20
N LYS A 165 8.89 -12.16 10.26
CA LYS A 165 9.74 -11.83 9.11
C LYS A 165 10.89 -10.88 9.44
N THR A 166 10.93 -10.28 10.64
CA THR A 166 12.01 -9.37 11.07
C THR A 166 12.73 -9.88 12.34
N PRO A 167 13.63 -10.88 12.25
CA PRO A 167 14.23 -11.51 13.45
C PRO A 167 15.09 -10.60 14.34
N LYS A 168 15.54 -9.44 13.82
CA LYS A 168 16.36 -8.45 14.55
C LYS A 168 15.62 -7.13 14.73
N LEU A 169 14.33 -7.21 15.04
CA LEU A 169 13.48 -6.05 15.24
C LEU A 169 13.80 -5.37 16.59
N GLU A 170 14.35 -4.16 16.55
CA GLU A 170 14.73 -3.41 17.77
C GLU A 170 13.52 -3.05 18.63
N ASN A 171 12.37 -2.76 18.01
CA ASN A 171 11.11 -2.42 18.66
C ASN A 171 10.17 -3.63 18.82
N LYS A 172 10.69 -4.86 18.89
CA LYS A 172 9.88 -6.07 18.98
C LYS A 172 8.90 -6.06 20.16
N GLU A 173 9.37 -5.67 21.35
CA GLU A 173 8.57 -5.63 22.58
C GLU A 173 7.38 -4.65 22.44
N GLU A 174 7.59 -3.51 21.78
CA GLU A 174 6.53 -2.54 21.52
C GLU A 174 5.42 -3.15 20.65
N ILE A 175 5.78 -3.90 19.60
CA ILE A 175 4.82 -4.57 18.73
C ILE A 175 4.07 -5.69 19.46
N GLU A 176 4.75 -6.46 20.32
CA GLU A 176 4.12 -7.52 21.12
C GLU A 176 3.12 -6.94 22.15
N ASN A 177 3.45 -5.80 22.76
CA ASN A 177 2.53 -5.07 23.64
C ASN A 177 1.32 -4.54 22.86
N LYS A 178 1.54 -4.09 21.62
CA LYS A 178 0.47 -3.63 20.73
C LYS A 178 -0.47 -4.76 20.35
N ILE A 179 0.07 -5.93 19.99
CA ILE A 179 -0.71 -7.16 19.76
C ILE A 179 -1.57 -7.50 20.99
N SER A 180 -0.97 -7.53 22.18
CA SER A 180 -1.69 -7.85 23.43
C SER A 180 -2.85 -6.88 23.69
N SER A 181 -2.65 -5.59 23.38
CA SER A 181 -3.69 -4.56 23.52
C SER A 181 -4.85 -4.77 22.54
N LEU A 182 -4.55 -5.18 21.31
CA LEU A 182 -5.57 -5.49 20.30
C LEU A 182 -6.38 -6.74 20.68
N GLU A 183 -5.74 -7.77 21.24
CA GLU A 183 -6.40 -8.99 21.71
C GLU A 183 -7.37 -8.71 22.88
N GLU A 184 -7.02 -7.79 23.78
CA GLU A 184 -7.92 -7.31 24.83
C GLU A 184 -9.13 -6.56 24.22
N LEU A 185 -8.90 -5.69 23.23
CA LEU A 185 -9.96 -4.98 22.52
C LEU A 185 -10.92 -5.93 21.80
N ILE A 186 -10.40 -6.97 21.13
CA ILE A 186 -11.21 -8.03 20.49
C ILE A 186 -12.10 -8.71 21.54
N SER A 187 -11.53 -9.09 22.67
CA SER A 187 -12.25 -9.76 23.75
C SER A 187 -13.40 -8.90 24.29
N LYS A 188 -13.14 -7.59 24.45
CA LYS A 188 -14.15 -6.63 24.88
C LYS A 188 -15.25 -6.44 23.85
N ASN A 189 -14.89 -6.32 22.57
CA ASN A 189 -15.85 -6.11 21.47
C ASN A 189 -16.78 -7.31 21.30
N ASN A 190 -16.25 -8.54 21.39
CA ASN A 190 -17.07 -9.76 21.40
C ASN A 190 -17.96 -9.89 22.65
N GLY A 191 -17.55 -9.28 23.77
CA GLY A 191 -18.36 -9.20 24.99
C GLY A 191 -19.61 -8.33 24.86
N ILE A 192 -19.68 -7.45 23.85
CA ILE A 192 -20.88 -6.65 23.53
C ILE A 192 -21.99 -7.54 22.93
N GLU A 193 -21.64 -8.70 22.37
CA GLU A 193 -22.59 -9.63 21.75
C GLU A 193 -23.40 -10.49 22.77
N ASN A 194 -23.08 -10.44 24.08
CA ASN A 194 -23.71 -11.29 25.11
C ASN A 194 -24.61 -10.53 26.09
#